data_AF-A0A2A5CAC1-F1
#
_entry.id   AF-A0A2A5CAC1-F1
#
_cell.length_a   1.000
_cell.length_b   1.000
_cell.length_c   1.000
_cell.angle_alpha   90.00
_cell.angle_beta   90.00
_cell.angle_gamma   90.00
#
_symmetry.space_group_name_H-M   'P 1'
#
loop_
_entity.id
_entity.type
_entity.pdbx_description
1 polymer ?
#
loop_
_entity_poly.entity_id
_entity_poly.type
_entity_poly.pdbx_seq_one_letter_code
_entity_poly.pdbx_strand_id
1 'polypeptide(L)'
;MTKSKKFDFRIIQVDTTWKAEITRRMTARKTIVSKRKKGFVTEADATAWAEKELAGYIEKLAAKNKRHSEERAKAEAEQIAKEQAEAERIAKFEAESAEDPRGESGDE
;
A
#
# COMPACT_ATOMS: atom_id res chain seq x y z
N MET A 1 23.63 -3.20 -7.19
CA MET A 1 23.45 -2.04 -6.30
C MET A 1 22.02 -1.47 -6.40
N THR A 2 21.06 -2.07 -5.68
CA THR A 2 19.65 -1.59 -5.63
C THR A 2 19.37 -0.94 -4.27
N LYS A 3 20.18 0.05 -3.89
CA LYS A 3 19.91 0.85 -2.69
C LYS A 3 18.80 1.85 -3.03
N SER A 4 17.73 1.87 -2.24
CA SER A 4 16.59 2.76 -2.45
C SER A 4 16.44 3.70 -1.26
N LYS A 5 15.68 4.81 -1.43
CA LYS A 5 15.45 5.78 -0.34
C LYS A 5 14.87 5.17 0.94
N LYS A 6 14.23 3.99 0.85
CA LYS A 6 13.57 3.28 1.97
C LYS A 6 14.34 2.05 2.45
N PHE A 7 15.13 1.40 1.61
CA PHE A 7 15.84 0.17 1.97
C PHE A 7 17.31 0.26 1.62
N ASP A 8 18.15 -0.12 2.58
CA ASP A 8 19.60 -0.13 2.48
C ASP A 8 20.14 -1.41 3.15
N PHE A 9 21.42 -1.73 3.00
CA PHE A 9 22.05 -2.86 3.67
C PHE A 9 23.43 -2.49 4.18
N ARG A 10 23.80 -3.12 5.30
CA ARG A 10 25.06 -2.87 6.00
C ARG A 10 25.80 -4.18 6.15
N ILE A 11 27.07 -4.16 5.78
CA ILE A 11 27.98 -5.27 6.01
C ILE A 11 28.89 -4.87 7.17
N ILE A 12 29.02 -5.75 8.15
CA ILE A 12 29.81 -5.51 9.35
C ILE A 12 30.68 -6.74 9.57
N GLN A 13 31.96 -6.52 9.76
CA GLN A 13 32.88 -7.58 10.17
C GLN A 13 32.73 -7.83 11.68
N VAL A 14 32.63 -9.09 12.07
CA VAL A 14 32.57 -9.56 13.45
C VAL A 14 33.59 -10.67 13.59
N ASP A 15 34.68 -10.37 14.28
CA ASP A 15 35.84 -11.23 14.45
C ASP A 15 36.42 -11.66 13.08
N THR A 16 36.33 -12.96 12.77
CA THR A 16 36.78 -13.58 11.51
C THR A 16 35.66 -13.75 10.50
N THR A 17 34.44 -13.32 10.83
CA THR A 17 33.25 -13.51 10.00
C THR A 17 32.62 -12.19 9.61
N TRP A 18 31.79 -12.24 8.57
CA TRP A 18 31.02 -11.11 8.12
C TRP A 18 29.54 -11.34 8.44
N LYS A 19 28.85 -10.24 8.76
CA LYS A 19 27.39 -10.19 8.88
C LYS A 19 26.82 -9.16 7.91
N ALA A 20 25.68 -9.49 7.33
CA ALA A 20 24.89 -8.62 6.47
C ALA A 20 23.56 -8.30 7.17
N GLU A 21 23.22 -7.02 7.23
CA GLU A 21 22.01 -6.49 7.84
C GLU A 21 21.25 -5.63 6.83
N ILE A 22 20.07 -6.07 6.41
CA ILE A 22 19.15 -5.28 5.60
C ILE A 22 18.40 -4.34 6.53
N THR A 23 18.50 -3.05 6.25
CA THR A 23 17.85 -1.98 7.00
C THR A 23 16.72 -1.35 6.20
N ARG A 24 15.68 -0.90 6.90
CA ARG A 24 14.60 -0.11 6.32
C ARG A 24 14.41 1.18 7.09
N ARG A 25 14.18 2.26 6.36
CA ARG A 25 13.76 3.54 6.90
C ARG A 25 12.28 3.45 7.26
N MET A 26 11.99 3.46 8.56
CA MET A 26 10.63 3.49 9.09
C MET A 26 10.06 4.90 9.04
N THR A 27 10.82 5.86 9.57
CA THR A 27 10.50 7.29 9.54
C THR A 27 11.74 8.08 9.17
N ALA A 28 11.62 9.40 9.01
CA ALA A 28 12.77 10.25 8.71
C ALA A 28 13.93 10.07 9.72
N ARG A 29 13.62 9.80 10.99
CA ARG A 29 14.56 9.69 12.11
C ARG A 29 14.87 8.26 12.55
N LYS A 30 14.10 7.26 12.10
CA LYS A 30 14.21 5.86 12.58
C LYS A 30 14.47 4.89 11.43
N THR A 31 15.60 4.21 11.53
CA THR A 31 15.99 3.08 10.66
C THR A 31 16.03 1.82 11.50
N ILE A 32 15.43 0.73 10.99
CA ILE A 32 15.41 -0.56 11.69
C ILE A 32 15.99 -1.67 10.82
N VAL A 33 16.57 -2.69 11.45
CA VAL A 33 17.00 -3.90 10.75
C VAL A 33 15.78 -4.76 10.46
N SER A 34 15.58 -5.10 9.19
CA SER A 34 14.47 -5.96 8.75
C SER A 34 14.89 -7.41 8.61
N LYS A 35 16.13 -7.66 8.18
CA LYS A 35 16.68 -9.01 8.04
C LYS A 35 18.17 -8.98 8.30
N ARG A 36 18.70 -10.01 8.92
CA ARG A 36 20.15 -10.15 9.16
C ARG A 36 20.60 -11.58 8.93
N LYS A 37 21.82 -11.75 8.43
CA LYS A 37 22.50 -13.04 8.33
C LYS A 37 23.96 -12.85 8.73
N LYS A 38 24.48 -13.81 9.50
CA LYS A 38 25.86 -13.82 10.00
C LYS A 38 26.57 -15.10 9.54
N GLY A 39 27.89 -15.12 9.66
CA GLY A 39 28.70 -16.28 9.34
C GLY A 39 29.14 -16.34 7.87
N PHE A 40 29.26 -15.19 7.21
CA PHE A 40 29.89 -15.14 5.90
C PHE A 40 31.42 -15.15 6.05
N VAL A 41 32.10 -15.84 5.15
CA VAL A 41 33.57 -15.91 5.13
C VAL A 41 34.16 -14.66 4.47
N THR A 42 33.48 -14.12 3.45
CA THR A 42 33.91 -12.94 2.71
C THR A 42 32.86 -11.82 2.74
N GLU A 43 33.33 -10.58 2.59
CA GLU A 43 32.46 -9.41 2.43
C GLU A 43 31.63 -9.51 1.14
N ALA A 44 32.21 -10.09 0.07
CA ALA A 44 31.56 -10.27 -1.21
C ALA A 44 30.34 -11.20 -1.11
N ASP A 45 30.46 -12.33 -0.40
CA ASP A 45 29.34 -13.25 -0.16
C ASP A 45 28.22 -12.58 0.65
N ALA A 46 28.61 -11.80 1.67
CA ALA A 46 27.68 -11.06 2.51
C ALA A 46 26.91 -10.00 1.68
N THR A 47 27.61 -9.31 0.78
CA THR A 47 27.04 -8.30 -0.13
C THR A 47 26.11 -8.93 -1.15
N ALA A 48 26.55 -9.98 -1.84
CA ALA A 48 25.74 -10.69 -2.83
C ALA A 48 24.44 -11.24 -2.21
N TRP A 49 24.53 -11.78 -0.99
CA TRP A 49 23.34 -12.20 -0.24
C TRP A 49 22.43 -11.03 0.09
N ALA A 50 22.97 -9.91 0.57
CA ALA A 50 22.19 -8.73 0.93
C ALA A 50 21.46 -8.13 -0.29
N GLU A 51 22.13 -8.04 -1.44
CA GLU A 51 21.55 -7.52 -2.68
C GLU A 51 20.42 -8.42 -3.20
N LYS A 52 20.65 -9.74 -3.24
CA LYS A 52 19.65 -10.71 -3.69
C LYS A 52 18.39 -10.69 -2.81
N GLU A 53 18.59 -10.70 -1.49
CA GLU A 53 17.47 -10.67 -0.54
C GLU A 53 16.74 -9.32 -0.58
N LEU A 54 17.46 -8.21 -0.75
CA LEU A 54 16.85 -6.89 -0.86
C LEU A 54 15.99 -6.79 -2.12
N ALA A 55 16.50 -7.24 -3.27
CA ALA A 55 15.74 -7.26 -4.52
C ALA A 55 14.44 -8.07 -4.38
N GLY A 56 14.54 -9.31 -3.88
CA GLY A 56 13.37 -10.17 -3.68
C GLY A 56 12.38 -9.62 -2.63
N TYR A 57 12.85 -8.84 -1.66
CA TYR A 57 11.98 -8.17 -0.70
C TYR A 57 11.21 -7.01 -1.33
N ILE A 58 11.87 -6.21 -2.18
CA ILE A 58 11.23 -5.10 -2.91
C ILE A 58 10.18 -5.63 -3.88
N GLU A 59 10.47 -6.69 -4.63
CA GLU A 59 9.51 -7.29 -5.58
C GLU A 59 8.24 -7.80 -4.88
N LYS A 60 8.40 -8.49 -3.74
CA LYS A 60 7.27 -8.96 -2.92
C LYS A 60 6.41 -7.79 -2.44
N LEU A 61 7.04 -6.70 -2.01
CA LEU A 61 6.33 -5.49 -1.60
C LEU A 61 5.62 -4.81 -2.77
N ALA A 62 6.25 -4.74 -3.94
CA ALA A 62 5.65 -4.17 -5.13
C ALA A 62 4.39 -4.95 -5.55
N ALA A 63 4.47 -6.28 -5.59
CA ALA A 63 3.33 -7.14 -5.89
C ALA A 63 2.17 -6.95 -4.89
N LYS A 64 2.48 -6.90 -3.59
CA LYS A 64 1.48 -6.67 -2.54
C LYS A 64 0.84 -5.28 -2.64
N ASN A 65 1.63 -4.25 -2.92
CA ASN A 65 1.14 -2.88 -3.06
C ASN A 65 0.26 -2.72 -4.30
N LYS A 66 0.60 -3.39 -5.41
CA LYS A 66 -0.22 -3.39 -6.62
C LYS A 66 -1.62 -3.93 -6.32
N ARG A 67 -1.70 -5.13 -5.73
CA ARG A 67 -2.97 -5.76 -5.34
C ARG A 67 -3.80 -4.84 -4.44
N HIS A 68 -3.17 -4.25 -3.43
CA HIS A 68 -3.88 -3.37 -2.50
C HIS A 68 -4.32 -2.04 -3.14
N SER A 69 -3.61 -1.57 -4.17
CA SER A 69 -4.03 -0.41 -4.96
C SER A 69 -5.27 -0.73 -5.81
N GLU A 70 -5.28 -1.91 -6.45
CA GLU A 70 -6.40 -2.39 -7.26
C GLU A 70 -7.66 -2.61 -6.39
N GLU A 71 -7.50 -3.20 -5.21
CA GLU A 71 -8.61 -3.38 -4.26
C GLU A 71 -9.21 -2.05 -3.80
N ARG A 72 -8.36 -1.05 -3.50
CA ARG A 72 -8.84 0.28 -3.09
C ARG A 72 -9.57 1.00 -4.23
N ALA A 73 -9.05 0.94 -5.45
CA ALA A 73 -9.71 1.53 -6.61
C ALA A 73 -11.09 0.91 -6.86
N LYS A 74 -11.22 -0.42 -6.71
CA LYS A 74 -12.52 -1.10 -6.83
C LYS A 74 -13.49 -0.70 -5.71
N ALA A 75 -13.01 -0.63 -4.47
CA ALA A 75 -13.84 -0.22 -3.34
C ALA A 75 -14.33 1.22 -3.49
N GLU A 76 -13.46 2.13 -3.94
CA GLU A 76 -13.80 3.53 -4.18
C GLU A 76 -14.83 3.67 -5.32
N ALA A 77 -14.64 2.96 -6.43
CA ALA A 77 -15.60 2.93 -7.53
C ALA A 77 -16.99 2.40 -7.09
N GLU A 78 -17.03 1.37 -6.22
CA GLU A 78 -18.27 0.81 -5.71
C GLU A 78 -19.00 1.78 -4.74
N GLN A 79 -18.24 2.50 -3.91
CA GLN A 79 -18.80 3.55 -3.04
C GLN A 79 -19.38 4.71 -3.86
N ILE A 80 -18.63 5.20 -4.85
CA ILE A 80 -19.08 6.25 -5.76
C ILE A 80 -20.35 5.81 -6.50
N ALA A 81 -20.39 4.57 -7.02
CA ALA A 81 -21.58 4.06 -7.71
C ALA A 81 -22.81 3.94 -6.79
N LYS A 82 -22.62 3.53 -5.53
CA LYS A 82 -23.69 3.51 -4.53
C LYS A 82 -24.20 4.90 -4.21
N GLU A 83 -23.29 5.86 -4.00
CA GLU A 83 -23.64 7.24 -3.67
C GLU A 83 -24.37 7.91 -4.84
N GLN A 84 -23.94 7.65 -6.08
CA GLN A 84 -24.63 8.11 -7.29
C GLN A 84 -26.03 7.48 -7.43
N ALA A 85 -26.17 6.18 -7.19
CA ALA A 85 -27.48 5.51 -7.25
C ALA A 85 -28.44 6.01 -6.14
N GLU A 86 -27.92 6.28 -4.94
CA GLU A 86 -28.69 6.87 -3.85
C GLU A 86 -29.12 8.30 -4.20
N ALA A 87 -28.19 9.13 -4.70
CA ALA A 87 -28.48 10.50 -5.14
C ALA A 87 -29.52 10.52 -6.27
N GLU A 88 -29.45 9.60 -7.23
CA GLU A 88 -30.44 9.48 -8.30
C GLU A 88 -31.81 9.05 -7.77
N ARG A 89 -31.87 8.11 -6.81
CA ARG A 89 -33.14 7.72 -6.17
C ARG A 89 -33.77 8.87 -5.38
N ILE A 90 -32.97 9.64 -4.64
CA ILE A 90 -33.44 10.81 -3.91
C ILE A 90 -33.94 11.87 -4.88
N ALA A 91 -33.15 12.21 -5.91
CA ALA A 91 -33.54 13.20 -6.91
C ALA A 91 -34.83 12.80 -7.67
N LYS A 92 -34.99 11.51 -7.98
CA LYS A 92 -36.21 11.01 -8.63
C LYS A 92 -37.42 11.06 -7.70
N PHE A 93 -37.25 10.71 -6.43
CA PHE A 93 -38.32 10.83 -5.43
C PHE A 93 -38.73 12.29 -5.18
N GLU A 94 -37.75 13.20 -5.15
CA GLU A 94 -37.99 14.64 -4.97
C GLU A 94 -38.65 15.28 -6.20
N ALA A 95 -38.27 14.86 -7.41
CA ALA A 95 -38.94 15.27 -8.66
C ALA A 95 -40.38 14.73 -8.74
N GLU A 96 -40.60 13.45 -8.42
CA GLU A 96 -41.93 12.84 -8.43
C GLU A 96 -42.86 13.44 -7.36
N SER A 97 -42.32 13.80 -6.19
CA SER A 97 -43.07 14.52 -5.15
C SER A 97 -43.34 15.99 -5.50
N ALA A 98 -42.62 16.59 -6.45
CA ALA A 98 -42.82 17.96 -6.91
C ALA A 98 -43.81 18.05 -8.09
N GLU A 99 -44.00 16.97 -8.85
CA GLU A 99 -44.93 16.91 -9.99
C GLU A 99 -46.41 16.69 -9.61
N ASP A 100 -46.72 16.34 -8.36
CA ASP A 100 -48.11 16.25 -7.87
C ASP A 100 -48.46 17.35 -6.82
N PRO A 101 -48.81 18.57 -7.26
CA PRO A 101 -49.50 19.54 -6.42
C PRO A 101 -51.03 19.53 -6.61
N ARG A 102 -51.64 18.47 -7.17
CA ARG A 102 -53.08 18.51 -7.51
C ARG A 102 -53.82 17.23 -7.13
N GLY A 103 -54.21 17.18 -5.87
CA GLY A 103 -55.07 16.12 -5.37
C GLY A 103 -55.89 16.44 -4.11
N GLU A 104 -56.38 17.66 -3.91
CA GLU A 104 -57.70 17.87 -3.26
C GLU A 104 -58.18 19.32 -3.39
N SER A 105 -58.89 19.60 -4.49
CA SER A 105 -60.07 20.46 -4.40
C SER A 105 -61.21 19.61 -3.84
N GLY A 106 -61.60 19.84 -2.59
CA GLY A 106 -62.81 19.31 -1.98
C GLY A 106 -63.66 20.47 -1.49
N ASP A 107 -64.82 20.63 -2.13
CA ASP A 107 -65.94 21.55 -1.88
C ASP A 107 -66.20 21.90 -0.41
N GLU A 108 -66.48 23.19 -0.12
CA GLU A 108 -67.78 23.68 0.41
C GLU A 108 -67.92 25.21 0.26
#